data_AF-A0A3C0YVP9-F1
#
_entry.id   AF-A0A3C0YVP9-F1
#
_cell.length_a   1.000
_cell.length_b   1.000
_cell.length_c   1.000
_cell.angle_alpha   90.00
_cell.angle_beta   90.00
_cell.angle_gamma   90.00
#
_symmetry.space_group_name_H-M   'P 1'
#
loop_
_entity.id
_entity.type
_entity.pdbx_description
1 polymer ?
#
loop_
_entity_poly.entity_id
_entity_poly.type
_entity_poly.pdbx_seq_one_letter_code
_entity_poly.pdbx_strand_id
1 'polypeptide(L)'
;MSQVGPAVIQTGDGRWPQAAIALVCIGALLVRLPMIGAGLPAIYWHDEYNFIEGALRIGSAGITDVSFGGYGHGTLTYFLLFGALGLFFAVGRLTGAFAGSDDFVQSYLLDPSAVFLVARTVMLAASVGV
;
A
#
# COMPACT_ATOMS: atom_id res chain seq x y z
N MET A 1 -24.10 -29.60 -51.05
CA MET A 1 -22.97 -29.04 -50.28
C MET A 1 -23.55 -28.06 -49.27
N SER A 2 -23.72 -28.49 -48.02
CA SER A 2 -24.31 -27.69 -46.93
C SER A 2 -23.24 -26.79 -46.33
N GLN A 3 -23.46 -25.47 -46.34
CA GLN A 3 -22.55 -24.48 -45.78
C GLN A 3 -22.71 -24.44 -44.25
N VAL A 4 -21.72 -24.93 -43.52
CA VAL A 4 -21.63 -24.76 -42.06
C VAL A 4 -21.16 -23.33 -41.80
N GLY A 5 -22.09 -22.44 -41.43
CA GLY A 5 -21.76 -21.07 -41.02
C GLY A 5 -20.93 -21.06 -39.73
N PRO A 6 -20.05 -20.05 -39.52
CA PRO A 6 -19.19 -19.99 -38.35
C PRO A 6 -20.02 -19.90 -37.07
N ALA A 7 -19.69 -20.75 -36.09
CA ALA A 7 -20.30 -20.72 -34.77
C ALA A 7 -19.97 -19.40 -34.06
N VAL A 8 -20.99 -18.56 -33.88
CA VAL A 8 -20.90 -17.35 -33.04
C VAL A 8 -20.85 -17.81 -31.59
N ILE A 9 -19.69 -17.67 -30.93
CA ILE A 9 -19.59 -17.87 -29.49
C ILE A 9 -20.38 -16.75 -28.82
N GLN A 10 -21.56 -17.08 -28.27
CA GLN A 10 -22.29 -16.18 -27.40
C GLN A 10 -21.52 -16.08 -26.07
N THR A 11 -20.75 -15.00 -25.87
CA THR A 11 -20.23 -14.65 -24.55
C THR A 11 -21.42 -14.31 -23.65
N GLY A 12 -21.77 -15.22 -22.75
CA GLY A 12 -22.85 -15.03 -21.79
C GLY A 12 -22.68 -13.73 -21.00
N ASP A 13 -23.80 -13.09 -20.65
CA ASP A 13 -23.85 -11.81 -19.95
C ASP A 13 -22.86 -11.81 -18.76
N GLY A 14 -21.79 -11.02 -18.87
CA GLY A 14 -20.62 -11.02 -17.98
C GLY A 14 -20.86 -10.61 -16.53
N ARG A 15 -22.12 -10.63 -16.07
CA ARG A 15 -22.56 -10.23 -14.73
C ARG A 15 -22.22 -11.28 -13.67
N TRP A 16 -22.25 -12.56 -14.03
CA TRP A 16 -21.89 -13.69 -13.15
C TRP A 16 -20.41 -13.72 -12.77
N PRO A 17 -19.43 -13.58 -13.71
CA PRO A 17 -18.03 -13.51 -13.34
C PRO A 17 -17.68 -12.24 -12.55
N GLN A 18 -18.32 -11.10 -12.86
CA GLN A 18 -18.11 -9.84 -12.12
C GLN A 18 -18.58 -9.94 -10.66
N ALA A 19 -19.76 -10.51 -10.41
CA ALA A 19 -20.28 -10.70 -9.06
C ALA A 19 -19.39 -11.65 -8.24
N ALA A 20 -18.88 -12.72 -8.85
CA ALA A 20 -17.96 -13.65 -8.20
C ALA A 20 -16.62 -12.98 -7.85
N ILE A 21 -16.03 -12.20 -8.77
CA ILE A 21 -14.79 -11.43 -8.52
C ILE A 21 -15.01 -10.42 -7.38
N ALA A 22 -16.11 -9.66 -7.43
CA ALA A 22 -16.43 -8.69 -6.39
C ALA A 22 -16.56 -9.37 -5.02
N LEU A 23 -17.21 -10.53 -4.95
CA LEU A 23 -17.35 -11.30 -3.71
C LEU A 23 -15.98 -11.74 -3.16
N VAL A 24 -15.06 -12.19 -4.03
CA VAL A 24 -13.69 -12.57 -3.64
C VAL A 24 -12.92 -11.36 -3.12
N CYS A 25 -12.99 -10.21 -3.81
CA CYS A 25 -12.32 -8.98 -3.37
C CYS A 25 -12.87 -8.49 -2.02
N ILE A 26 -14.19 -8.53 -1.82
CA ILE A 26 -14.83 -8.14 -0.55
C ILE A 26 -14.42 -9.12 0.56
N GLY A 27 -14.47 -10.42 0.31
CA GLY A 27 -14.02 -11.43 1.27
C GLY A 27 -12.55 -11.26 1.66
N ALA A 28 -11.70 -10.97 0.67
CA ALA A 28 -10.29 -10.70 0.86
C ALA A 28 -10.04 -9.46 1.75
N LEU A 29 -10.82 -8.39 1.56
CA LEU A 29 -10.78 -7.18 2.38
C LEU A 29 -11.24 -7.44 3.81
N LEU A 30 -12.35 -8.15 4.00
CA LEU A 30 -12.91 -8.42 5.33
C LEU A 30 -11.94 -9.21 6.22
N VAL A 31 -11.19 -10.14 5.64
CA VAL A 31 -10.17 -10.91 6.39
C VAL A 31 -8.94 -10.05 6.73
N ARG A 32 -8.53 -9.15 5.83
CA ARG A 32 -7.27 -8.40 5.97
C ARG A 32 -7.41 -7.08 6.74
N LEU A 33 -8.58 -6.43 6.68
CA LEU A 33 -8.82 -5.14 7.35
C LEU A 33 -8.53 -5.18 8.86
N PRO A 34 -8.95 -6.20 9.63
CA PRO A 34 -8.61 -6.28 11.06
C PRO A 34 -7.10 -6.44 11.31
N MET A 35 -6.37 -7.02 10.35
CA MET A 35 -4.95 -7.35 10.51
C MET A 35 -4.05 -6.13 10.34
N ILE A 36 -4.51 -5.04 9.70
CA ILE A 36 -3.66 -3.86 9.49
C ILE A 36 -3.28 -3.17 10.82
N GLY A 37 -4.13 -3.29 11.84
CA GLY A 37 -3.86 -2.75 13.19
C GLY A 37 -3.16 -3.74 14.12
N ALA A 38 -2.95 -4.99 13.69
CA ALA A 38 -2.42 -6.03 14.56
C ALA A 38 -0.99 -5.68 15.03
N GLY A 39 -0.75 -5.83 16.32
CA GLY A 39 0.55 -5.66 16.96
C GLY A 39 0.97 -4.21 17.23
N LEU A 40 0.26 -3.20 16.73
CA LEU A 40 0.61 -1.80 16.99
C LEU A 40 0.38 -1.41 18.46
N PRO A 41 1.22 -0.55 19.06
CA PRO A 41 2.35 0.19 18.45
C PRO A 41 3.67 -0.62 18.36
N ALA A 42 3.69 -1.88 18.82
CA ALA A 42 4.90 -2.68 18.79
C ALA A 42 5.25 -3.11 17.36
N ILE A 43 6.51 -2.88 16.98
CA ILE A 43 7.03 -3.23 15.64
C ILE A 43 7.55 -4.67 15.69
N TYR A 44 6.75 -5.62 15.23
CA TYR A 44 7.12 -7.04 15.21
C TYR A 44 7.79 -7.49 13.90
N TRP A 45 7.50 -6.79 12.79
CA TRP A 45 7.93 -7.22 11.46
C TRP A 45 9.08 -6.35 10.97
N HIS A 46 10.29 -6.90 11.02
CA HIS A 46 11.51 -6.20 10.63
C HIS A 46 11.47 -5.72 9.17
N ASP A 47 10.90 -6.52 8.26
CA ASP A 47 10.84 -6.14 6.84
C ASP A 47 9.94 -4.93 6.60
N GLU A 48 8.80 -4.80 7.31
CA GLU A 48 7.92 -3.62 7.21
C GLU A 48 8.67 -2.35 7.60
N TYR A 49 9.45 -2.43 8.67
CA TYR A 49 10.28 -1.33 9.13
C TYR A 49 11.31 -0.89 8.08
N ASN A 50 12.00 -1.86 7.45
CA ASN A 50 13.00 -1.57 6.41
C ASN A 50 12.38 -0.84 5.20
N PHE A 51 11.18 -1.24 4.76
CA PHE A 51 10.47 -0.57 3.69
C PHE A 51 10.06 0.87 4.05
N ILE A 52 9.56 1.08 5.28
CA ILE A 52 9.15 2.39 5.77
C ILE A 52 10.36 3.32 5.92
N GLU A 53 11.45 2.87 6.55
CA GLU A 53 12.66 3.68 6.69
C GLU A 53 13.30 4.00 5.34
N GLY A 54 13.34 3.02 4.43
CA GLY A 54 13.82 3.25 3.07
C GLY A 54 13.00 4.33 2.35
N ALA A 55 11.67 4.31 2.53
CA ALA A 55 10.80 5.34 1.98
C ALA A 55 11.04 6.73 2.62
N LEU A 56 11.20 6.79 3.94
CA LEU A 56 11.50 8.05 4.64
C LEU A 56 12.88 8.62 4.26
N ARG A 57 13.87 7.76 4.03
CA ARG A 57 15.20 8.15 3.53
C ARG A 57 15.16 8.86 2.18
N ILE A 58 14.24 8.50 1.30
CA ILE A 58 14.04 9.24 0.03
C ILE A 58 13.76 10.72 0.33
N GLY A 59 12.96 11.01 1.36
CA GLY A 59 12.60 12.37 1.75
C GLY A 59 13.74 13.16 2.40
N SER A 60 14.61 12.51 3.18
CA SER A 60 15.69 13.19 3.91
C SER A 60 17.00 13.29 3.13
N ALA A 61 17.36 12.25 2.37
CA ALA A 61 18.67 12.11 1.71
C ALA A 61 18.58 12.25 0.17
N GLY A 62 17.37 12.33 -0.37
CA GLY A 62 17.13 12.41 -1.81
C GLY A 62 17.24 11.06 -2.52
N ILE A 63 16.76 11.02 -3.76
CA ILE A 63 16.60 9.79 -4.57
C ILE A 63 17.96 9.12 -4.87
N THR A 64 19.04 9.89 -4.90
CA THR A 64 20.39 9.44 -5.29
C THR A 64 21.17 8.74 -4.19
N ASP A 65 20.84 9.01 -2.91
CA ASP A 65 21.50 8.38 -1.75
C ASP A 65 20.78 7.11 -1.28
N VAL A 66 19.68 6.76 -1.95
CA VAL A 66 19.02 5.48 -1.72
C VAL A 66 19.78 4.42 -2.48
N SER A 67 20.92 4.00 -1.92
CA SER A 67 21.43 2.68 -2.24
C SER A 67 20.38 1.68 -1.74
N PHE A 68 19.38 1.39 -2.57
CA PHE A 68 18.54 0.21 -2.43
C PHE A 68 19.41 -1.07 -2.37
N GLY A 69 20.69 -0.96 -2.77
CA GLY A 69 21.73 -2.00 -2.84
C GLY A 69 22.18 -2.68 -1.54
N GLY A 70 21.41 -2.61 -0.45
CA GLY A 70 21.50 -3.56 0.67
C GLY A 70 20.37 -4.59 0.69
N TYR A 71 19.23 -4.26 0.08
CA TYR A 71 18.00 -5.05 0.14
C TYR A 71 17.60 -5.43 -1.29
N GLY A 72 17.62 -6.72 -1.62
CA GLY A 72 17.36 -7.25 -2.98
C GLY A 72 15.91 -7.12 -3.47
N HIS A 73 15.24 -5.99 -3.22
CA HIS A 73 13.84 -5.74 -3.55
C HIS A 73 13.68 -4.66 -4.64
N GLY A 74 12.55 -4.70 -5.35
CA GLY A 74 12.22 -3.69 -6.36
C GLY A 74 11.98 -2.29 -5.75
N THR A 75 12.27 -1.25 -6.53
CA THR A 75 12.23 0.15 -6.06
C THR A 75 10.81 0.75 -5.99
N LEU A 76 9.85 0.19 -6.73
CA LEU A 76 8.49 0.71 -6.85
C LEU A 76 7.79 0.85 -5.48
N THR A 77 7.94 -0.16 -4.62
CA THR A 77 7.32 -0.17 -3.29
C THR A 77 7.77 1.02 -2.44
N TYR A 78 9.06 1.36 -2.49
CA TYR A 78 9.60 2.50 -1.73
C TYR A 78 9.05 3.83 -2.24
N PHE A 79 8.87 4.00 -3.55
CA PHE A 79 8.26 5.21 -4.11
C PHE A 79 6.78 5.34 -3.77
N LEU A 80 6.03 4.24 -3.82
CA LEU A 80 4.61 4.24 -3.41
C LEU A 80 4.46 4.59 -1.93
N LEU A 81 5.30 4.00 -1.07
CA LEU A 81 5.32 4.31 0.35
C LEU A 81 5.76 5.76 0.61
N PHE A 82 6.79 6.25 -0.08
CA PHE A 82 7.23 7.64 0.05
C PHE A 82 6.12 8.61 -0.34
N GLY A 83 5.42 8.36 -1.45
CA GLY A 83 4.28 9.17 -1.87
C GLY A 83 3.14 9.15 -0.85
N ALA A 84 2.80 7.97 -0.32
CA ALA A 84 1.73 7.84 0.68
C ALA A 84 2.08 8.50 2.02
N LEU A 85 3.30 8.32 2.52
CA LEU A 85 3.78 8.94 3.75
C LEU A 85 3.94 10.46 3.58
N GLY A 86 4.41 10.91 2.40
CA GLY A 86 4.46 12.32 2.05
C GLY A 86 3.06 12.96 2.00
N LEU A 87 2.06 12.26 1.45
CA LEU A 87 0.67 12.70 1.48
C LEU A 87 0.12 12.75 2.92
N PHE A 88 0.39 11.73 3.73
CA PHE A 88 0.02 11.72 5.15
C PHE A 88 0.61 12.91 5.90
N PHE A 89 1.91 13.18 5.72
CA PHE A 89 2.57 14.35 6.28
C PHE A 89 1.94 15.66 5.79
N ALA A 90 1.69 15.79 4.48
CA ALA A 90 1.08 16.99 3.90
C ALA A 90 -0.33 17.25 4.46
N VAL A 91 -1.16 16.22 4.58
CA VAL A 91 -2.49 16.33 5.18
C VAL A 91 -2.38 16.71 6.66
N GLY A 92 -1.47 16.10 7.40
CA GLY A 92 -1.21 16.48 8.80
C GLY A 92 -0.72 17.92 8.93
N ARG A 93 0.11 18.39 7.99
CA ARG A 93 0.58 19.78 7.95
C ARG A 93 -0.56 20.78 7.68
N LEU A 94 -1.48 20.44 6.77
CA LEU A 94 -2.62 21.27 6.40
C LEU A 94 -3.70 21.31 7.50
N THR A 95 -3.88 20.20 8.23
CA THR A 95 -4.84 20.10 9.34
C THR A 95 -4.29 20.62 10.67
N GLY A 96 -3.00 20.96 10.73
CA GLY A 96 -2.32 21.42 11.94
C GLY A 96 -1.88 20.30 12.89
N ALA A 97 -1.97 19.03 12.48
CA ALA A 97 -1.47 17.89 13.24
C ALA A 97 0.06 17.85 13.31
N PHE A 98 0.75 18.40 12.30
CA PHE A 98 2.21 18.56 12.30
C PHE A 98 2.60 20.02 12.07
N ALA A 99 3.53 20.55 12.87
CA ALA A 99 4.09 21.88 12.66
C ALA A 99 5.23 21.89 11.62
N GLY A 100 5.90 20.76 11.42
CA GLY A 100 7.05 20.60 10.54
C GLY A 100 7.54 19.17 10.49
N SER A 101 8.64 18.93 9.79
CA SER A 101 9.25 17.59 9.68
C SER A 101 9.70 17.03 11.02
N ASP A 102 10.21 17.88 11.91
CA ASP A 102 10.74 17.44 13.21
C ASP A 102 9.64 16.90 14.12
N ASP A 103 8.47 17.54 14.11
CA ASP A 103 7.27 17.14 14.84
C ASP A 103 6.72 15.81 14.30
N PHE A 104 6.73 15.64 12.97
CA PHE A 104 6.40 14.36 12.34
C PHE A 104 7.35 13.25 12.78
N VAL A 105 8.67 13.49 12.77
CA VAL A 105 9.66 12.51 13.22
C VAL A 105 9.47 12.17 14.70
N GLN A 106 9.24 13.17 15.56
CA GLN A 106 8.93 12.93 16.97
C GLN A 106 7.69 12.05 17.14
N SER A 107 6.61 12.33 16.39
CA SER A 107 5.39 11.53 16.45
C SER A 107 5.66 10.07 16.07
N TYR A 108 6.47 9.83 15.02
CA TYR A 108 6.84 8.49 14.59
C TYR A 108 7.69 7.74 15.61
N LEU A 109 8.62 8.43 16.27
CA LEU A 109 9.48 7.83 17.30
C LEU A 109 8.73 7.50 18.59
N LEU A 110 7.69 8.29 18.93
CA LEU A 110 6.87 8.07 20.12
C LEU A 110 5.80 7.00 19.89
N ASP A 111 5.11 7.07 18.75
CA ASP A 111 4.12 6.08 18.34
C ASP A 111 4.15 5.89 16.81
N PRO A 112 4.75 4.78 16.33
CA PRO A 112 4.86 4.51 14.90
C PRO A 112 3.53 4.08 14.26
N SER A 113 2.47 3.90 15.05
CA SER A 113 1.20 3.30 14.60
C SER A 113 0.61 3.97 13.38
N ALA A 114 0.56 5.31 13.35
CA ALA A 114 -0.04 6.03 12.23
C ALA A 114 0.75 5.81 10.92
N VAL A 115 2.08 5.84 10.99
CA VAL A 115 2.97 5.61 9.84
C VAL A 115 2.83 4.18 9.32
N PHE A 116 2.80 3.19 10.21
CA PHE A 116 2.60 1.79 9.84
C PHE A 116 1.22 1.53 9.27
N LEU A 117 0.16 2.15 9.81
CA LEU A 117 -1.19 2.04 9.27
C LEU A 117 -1.27 2.58 7.83
N VAL A 118 -0.63 3.71 7.55
CA VAL A 118 -0.56 4.26 6.19
C VAL A 118 0.16 3.27 5.26
N ALA A 119 1.33 2.78 5.64
CA ALA A 119 2.10 1.82 4.84
C ALA A 119 1.32 0.53 4.57
N ARG A 120 0.67 -0.04 5.60
CA ARG A 120 -0.17 -1.24 5.48
C ARG A 120 -1.40 -1.01 4.63
N THR A 121 -1.96 0.20 4.63
CA THR A 121 -3.09 0.54 3.75
C THR A 121 -2.68 0.51 2.28
N VAL A 122 -1.47 0.99 1.95
CA VAL A 122 -0.93 0.88 0.58
C VAL A 122 -0.77 -0.59 0.17
N MET A 123 -0.22 -1.43 1.05
CA MET A 123 -0.05 -2.86 0.77
C MET A 123 -1.39 -3.59 0.65
N LEU A 124 -2.36 -3.25 1.49
CA LEU A 124 -3.72 -3.78 1.41
C LEU A 124 -4.37 -3.41 0.07
N ALA A 125 -4.27 -2.15 -0.36
CA ALA A 125 -4.79 -1.70 -1.64
C ALA A 125 -4.13 -2.44 -2.81
N ALA A 126 -2.81 -2.60 -2.79
CA ALA A 126 -2.07 -3.36 -3.79
C ALA A 126 -2.46 -4.85 -3.83
N SER A 127 -2.92 -5.42 -2.70
CA SER A 127 -3.35 -6.83 -2.65
C SER A 127 -4.75 -7.09 -3.23
N VAL A 128 -5.58 -6.05 -3.36
CA VAL A 128 -6.95 -6.14 -3.88
C VAL A 128 -7.02 -5.66 -5.33
N GLY A 129 -6.04 -4.85 -5.76
CA GLY A 129 -5.88 -4.40 -7.14
C GLY A 129 -5.21 -5.47 -8.01
N VAL A 130 -5.89 -5.78 -9.12
CA VAL A 130 -5.42 -6.54 -10.30
C VAL A 130 -4.16 -5.93 -10.90
#